data_AF-A0A841WVU0-F1
#
_entry.id   AF-A0A841WVU0-F1
#
_cell.length_a   1.000
_cell.length_b   1.000
_cell.length_c   1.000
_cell.angle_alpha   90.00
_cell.angle_beta   90.00
_cell.angle_gamma   90.00
#
_symmetry.space_group_name_H-M   'P 1'
#
loop_
_entity.id
_entity.type
_entity.pdbx_description
1 polymer ?
#
loop_
_entity_poly.entity_id
_entity_poly.type
_entity_poly.pdbx_seq_one_letter_code
_entity_poly.pdbx_strand_id
1 'polypeptide(L)'
;MRRKSTGRSATTSRPSNFQSPMFNLFTIAIMGGVLILGIGIGIAFSSTTTLAPSNVASREFIDTKAPNPEICVQYGASAMVMDARLFVTLNPFNVYVSQPSMRPGCVIRQNNWAILEQRRLVTSEQVRDCKNRLNTFGFTGNLDSDNPDIRCIYQNEAAQNFFTAQPGAVGTPQETDRF
;
A
#
# COMPACT_ATOMS: atom_id res chain seq x y z
N MET A 1 -3.05 27.54 -93.73
CA MET A 1 -4.31 26.81 -93.98
C MET A 1 -4.88 26.30 -92.66
N ARG A 2 -6.20 26.44 -92.49
CA ARG A 2 -7.15 25.67 -91.64
C ARG A 2 -7.00 25.55 -90.10
N ARG A 3 -8.07 26.01 -89.46
CA ARG A 3 -8.59 25.80 -88.08
C ARG A 3 -9.09 24.35 -87.82
N LYS A 4 -9.31 24.07 -86.52
CA LYS A 4 -10.31 23.13 -85.90
C LYS A 4 -9.78 21.69 -85.65
N SER A 5 -10.06 20.96 -84.57
CA SER A 5 -11.03 21.05 -83.46
C SER A 5 -10.68 20.07 -82.32
N THR A 6 -10.88 20.48 -81.07
CA THR A 6 -11.50 19.75 -79.93
C THR A 6 -11.33 18.22 -79.80
N GLY A 7 -10.56 17.77 -78.80
CA GLY A 7 -10.80 16.51 -78.10
C GLY A 7 -11.78 16.73 -76.93
N ARG A 8 -12.93 16.04 -76.96
CA ARG A 8 -13.91 15.99 -75.86
C ARG A 8 -13.42 14.96 -74.82
N SER A 9 -13.25 15.39 -73.57
CA SER A 9 -13.21 14.49 -72.41
C SER A 9 -14.59 13.87 -72.22
N ALA A 10 -14.68 12.54 -72.26
CA ALA A 10 -15.86 11.81 -71.83
C ALA A 10 -15.74 11.53 -70.33
N THR A 11 -16.57 12.21 -69.54
CA THR A 11 -16.77 11.94 -68.13
C THR A 11 -17.60 10.66 -68.00
N THR A 12 -16.96 9.53 -67.66
CA THR A 12 -17.68 8.33 -67.21
C THR A 12 -17.95 8.45 -65.72
N SER A 13 -19.13 8.95 -65.36
CA SER A 13 -19.66 8.88 -64.00
C SER A 13 -20.02 7.43 -63.68
N ARG A 14 -19.23 6.78 -62.83
CA ARG A 14 -19.56 5.47 -62.23
C ARG A 14 -20.49 5.73 -61.04
N PRO A 15 -21.62 5.02 -60.90
CA PRO A 15 -22.56 5.30 -59.83
C PRO A 15 -21.93 4.93 -58.48
N SER A 16 -22.07 5.83 -57.52
CA SER A 16 -21.80 5.59 -56.11
C SER A 16 -22.74 4.50 -55.61
N ASN A 17 -22.16 3.40 -55.13
CA ASN A 17 -22.89 2.38 -54.38
C ASN A 17 -23.52 3.04 -53.16
N PHE A 18 -24.83 3.25 -53.23
CA PHE A 18 -25.69 3.51 -52.09
C PHE A 18 -25.61 2.30 -51.14
N GLN A 19 -24.69 2.35 -50.17
CA GLN A 19 -24.81 1.53 -48.98
C GLN A 19 -25.92 2.13 -48.11
N SER A 20 -26.93 1.31 -47.86
CA SER A 20 -28.12 1.68 -47.11
C SER A 20 -27.81 2.08 -45.66
N PRO A 21 -28.53 3.06 -45.09
CA PRO A 21 -28.35 3.53 -43.71
C PRO A 21 -28.62 2.45 -42.64
N MET A 22 -29.16 1.30 -43.03
CA MET A 22 -29.47 0.16 -42.15
C MET A 22 -28.23 -0.61 -41.70
N PHE A 23 -27.16 -0.67 -42.51
CA PHE A 23 -25.92 -1.37 -42.13
C PHE A 23 -25.11 -0.60 -41.07
N ASN A 24 -25.17 0.75 -41.08
CA ASN A 24 -24.53 1.57 -40.06
C ASN A 24 -25.24 1.43 -38.69
N LEU A 25 -26.58 1.37 -38.68
CA LEU A 25 -27.33 1.21 -37.43
C LEU A 25 -27.12 -0.18 -36.80
N PHE A 26 -27.11 -1.23 -37.63
CA PHE A 26 -26.86 -2.59 -37.15
C PHE A 26 -25.44 -2.75 -36.59
N THR A 27 -24.45 -2.15 -37.25
CA THR A 27 -23.04 -2.17 -36.80
C THR A 27 -22.86 -1.39 -35.49
N ILE A 28 -23.50 -0.22 -35.35
CA ILE A 28 -23.49 0.58 -34.11
C ILE A 28 -24.17 -0.18 -32.97
N ALA A 29 -25.29 -0.85 -33.22
CA ALA A 29 -25.99 -1.65 -32.23
C ALA A 29 -25.14 -2.84 -31.74
N ILE A 30 -24.41 -3.49 -32.65
CA ILE A 30 -23.48 -4.57 -32.29
C ILE A 30 -22.33 -4.04 -31.43
N MET A 31 -21.68 -2.95 -31.84
CA MET A 31 -20.57 -2.36 -31.08
C MET A 31 -21.01 -1.87 -29.70
N GLY A 32 -22.18 -1.23 -29.60
CA GLY A 32 -22.77 -0.83 -28.33
C GLY A 32 -23.12 -2.03 -27.44
N GLY A 33 -23.67 -3.10 -28.03
CA GLY A 33 -23.95 -4.34 -27.33
C GLY A 33 -22.70 -4.99 -26.76
N VAL A 34 -21.64 -5.15 -27.57
CA VAL A 34 -20.36 -5.72 -27.13
C VAL A 34 -19.71 -4.87 -26.04
N LEU A 35 -19.82 -3.54 -26.11
CA LEU A 35 -19.31 -2.63 -25.08
C LEU A 35 -20.04 -2.81 -23.74
N ILE A 36 -21.38 -2.83 -23.75
CA ILE A 36 -22.17 -3.02 -22.52
C ILE A 36 -21.90 -4.40 -21.92
N LEU A 37 -21.78 -5.43 -22.75
CA LEU A 37 -21.46 -6.79 -22.32
C LEU A 37 -20.02 -6.86 -21.76
N GLY A 38 -19.07 -6.18 -22.38
CA GLY A 38 -17.69 -6.05 -21.89
C GLY A 38 -17.59 -5.29 -20.56
N ILE A 39 -18.36 -4.22 -20.38
CA ILE A 39 -18.44 -3.47 -19.10
C ILE A 39 -19.10 -4.34 -18.03
N GLY A 40 -20.20 -5.04 -18.34
CA GLY A 40 -20.89 -5.91 -17.39
C GLY A 40 -20.01 -7.08 -16.93
N ILE A 41 -19.32 -7.73 -17.86
CA ILE A 41 -18.33 -8.78 -17.56
C ILE A 41 -17.13 -8.20 -16.79
N GLY A 42 -16.61 -7.05 -17.19
CA GLY A 42 -15.50 -6.37 -16.53
C GLY A 42 -15.81 -6.02 -15.08
N ILE A 43 -16.99 -5.46 -14.79
CA ILE A 43 -17.43 -5.17 -13.42
C ILE A 43 -17.60 -6.45 -12.61
N ALA A 44 -18.17 -7.51 -13.19
CA ALA A 44 -18.31 -8.80 -12.51
C ALA A 44 -16.95 -9.40 -12.13
N PHE A 45 -15.97 -9.42 -13.05
CA PHE A 45 -14.63 -9.93 -12.75
C PHE A 45 -13.80 -8.99 -11.86
N SER A 46 -13.93 -7.67 -11.99
CA SER A 46 -13.30 -6.72 -11.07
C SER A 46 -13.86 -6.83 -9.65
N SER A 47 -15.14 -7.19 -9.51
CA SER A 47 -15.80 -7.34 -8.19
C SER A 47 -15.52 -8.71 -7.53
N THR A 48 -15.17 -9.74 -8.31
CA THR A 48 -14.86 -11.08 -7.80
C THR A 48 -13.37 -11.39 -7.75
N THR A 49 -12.50 -10.38 -7.77
CA THR A 49 -11.13 -10.59 -7.30
C THR A 49 -11.19 -10.80 -5.79
N THR A 50 -11.42 -12.04 -5.39
CA THR A 50 -11.09 -12.54 -4.05
C THR A 50 -9.58 -12.43 -3.92
N LEU A 51 -9.11 -11.23 -3.58
CA LEU A 51 -7.76 -11.02 -3.08
C LEU A 51 -7.66 -11.94 -1.86
N ALA A 52 -6.91 -13.03 -1.98
CA ALA A 52 -6.42 -13.74 -0.81
C ALA A 52 -5.88 -12.67 0.15
N PRO A 53 -6.24 -12.70 1.44
CA PRO A 53 -5.97 -11.61 2.38
C PRO A 53 -4.48 -11.61 2.76
N SER A 54 -3.64 -11.14 1.85
CA SER A 54 -2.21 -10.92 2.06
C SER A 54 -1.77 -9.51 1.67
N ASN A 55 -2.67 -8.72 1.09
CA ASN A 55 -2.39 -7.35 0.69
C ASN A 55 -2.71 -6.37 1.82
N VAL A 56 -1.68 -5.99 2.56
CA VAL A 56 -1.65 -4.81 3.44
C VAL A 56 -1.60 -3.50 2.62
N ALA A 57 -2.40 -3.41 1.55
CA ALA A 57 -2.22 -2.47 0.46
C ALA A 57 -2.62 -1.00 0.77
N SER A 58 -3.17 -0.71 1.94
CA SER A 58 -3.57 0.66 2.28
C SER A 58 -3.43 0.92 3.78
N ARG A 59 -2.91 2.09 4.15
CA ARG A 59 -2.79 2.54 5.55
C ARG A 59 -4.13 2.43 6.29
N GLU A 60 -5.22 2.76 5.58
CA GLU A 60 -6.59 2.59 6.05
C GLU A 60 -6.93 1.14 6.48
N PHE A 61 -6.42 0.14 5.77
CA PHE A 61 -6.63 -1.27 6.14
C PHE A 61 -5.88 -1.63 7.43
N ILE A 62 -4.73 -1.02 7.67
CA ILE A 62 -3.94 -1.21 8.90
C ILE A 62 -4.63 -0.52 10.06
N ASP A 63 -5.08 0.72 9.83
CA ASP A 63 -5.72 1.56 10.83
C ASP A 63 -7.07 0.99 11.29
N THR A 64 -7.89 0.48 10.36
CA THR A 64 -9.18 -0.16 10.68
C THR A 64 -9.05 -1.53 11.32
N LYS A 65 -7.92 -2.23 11.14
CA LYS A 65 -7.66 -3.55 11.74
C LYS A 65 -6.86 -3.47 13.03
N ALA A 66 -6.38 -2.28 13.42
CA ALA A 66 -5.66 -2.08 14.66
C ALA A 66 -6.50 -2.49 15.88
N PRO A 67 -5.88 -3.05 16.92
CA PRO A 67 -6.60 -3.28 18.17
C PRO A 67 -7.00 -1.95 18.81
N ASN A 68 -8.29 -1.76 19.08
CA ASN A 68 -8.85 -0.50 19.59
C ASN A 68 -8.45 0.72 18.72
N PRO A 69 -8.98 0.82 17.49
CA PRO A 69 -8.51 1.79 16.50
C PRO A 69 -8.63 3.24 16.99
N GLU A 70 -9.66 3.57 17.78
CA GLU A 70 -9.84 4.90 18.36
C GLU A 70 -8.69 5.27 19.31
N ILE A 71 -8.24 4.32 20.14
CA ILE A 71 -7.12 4.53 21.06
C ILE A 71 -5.83 4.69 20.27
N CYS A 72 -5.64 3.88 19.23
CA CYS A 72 -4.44 3.91 18.41
C CYS A 72 -4.29 5.21 17.64
N VAL A 73 -5.36 5.72 17.04
CA VAL A 73 -5.31 7.01 16.35
C VAL A 73 -5.09 8.17 17.33
N GLN A 74 -5.76 8.16 18.49
CA GLN A 74 -5.71 9.26 19.46
C GLN A 74 -4.40 9.31 20.27
N TYR A 75 -3.88 8.16 20.69
CA TYR A 75 -2.79 8.07 21.65
C TYR A 75 -1.50 7.46 21.07
N GLY A 76 -1.55 6.92 19.86
CA GLY A 76 -0.47 6.14 19.27
C GLY A 76 -0.42 6.18 17.75
N ALA A 77 -0.02 5.06 17.16
CA ALA A 77 -0.11 4.77 15.75
C ALA A 77 -0.41 3.27 15.55
N SER A 78 -1.23 2.97 14.55
CA SER A 78 -1.45 1.59 14.10
C SER A 78 -0.16 1.00 13.56
N ALA A 79 0.08 -0.27 13.88
CA ALA A 79 1.31 -0.95 13.54
C ALA A 79 1.04 -2.37 13.04
N MET A 80 1.99 -2.89 12.26
CA MET A 80 2.06 -4.31 11.96
C MET A 80 3.10 -4.94 12.86
N VAL A 81 2.66 -5.87 13.70
CA VAL A 81 3.55 -6.66 14.53
C VAL A 81 3.94 -7.91 13.76
N MET A 82 5.24 -8.15 13.64
CA MET A 82 5.81 -9.28 12.91
C MET A 82 6.55 -10.17 13.89
N ASP A 83 6.13 -11.43 14.00
CA ASP A 83 6.85 -12.44 14.78
C ASP A 83 7.69 -13.28 13.81
N ALA A 84 9.01 -13.09 13.85
CA ALA A 84 9.99 -13.82 13.03
C ALA A 84 10.96 -14.59 13.93
N ARG A 85 11.38 -15.78 13.49
CA ARG A 85 12.45 -16.54 14.14
C ARG A 85 13.73 -16.40 13.34
N LEU A 86 14.80 -15.99 14.02
CA LEU A 86 16.15 -15.96 13.48
C LEU A 86 16.89 -17.19 14.00
N PHE A 87 17.44 -17.98 13.10
CA PHE A 87 18.27 -19.14 13.43
C PHE A 87 19.70 -18.84 13.06
N VAL A 88 20.61 -18.98 14.03
CA VAL A 88 22.06 -18.83 13.81
C VAL A 88 22.71 -20.18 14.12
N THR A 89 23.31 -20.81 13.12
CA THR A 89 24.15 -21.99 13.31
C THR A 89 25.61 -21.55 13.44
N LEU A 90 26.41 -22.23 14.27
CA LEU A 90 27.81 -21.87 14.49
C LEU A 90 28.80 -22.83 13.81
N ASN A 91 28.32 -23.98 13.32
CA ASN A 91 29.13 -24.93 12.57
C ASN A 91 28.25 -25.78 11.61
N PRO A 92 28.21 -25.44 10.31
CA PRO A 92 28.78 -24.25 9.67
C PRO A 92 28.05 -22.95 10.10
N PHE A 93 28.70 -21.78 10.00
CA PHE A 93 28.07 -20.50 10.35
C PHE A 93 27.03 -20.09 9.30
N ASN A 94 25.74 -20.09 9.65
CA ASN A 94 24.66 -19.66 8.76
C ASN A 94 23.57 -18.92 9.55
N VAL A 95 22.86 -18.03 8.86
CA VAL A 95 21.70 -17.31 9.41
C VAL A 95 20.48 -17.57 8.54
N TYR A 96 19.37 -18.00 9.16
CA TYR A 96 18.10 -18.24 8.48
C TYR A 96 16.99 -17.42 9.15
N VAL A 97 16.03 -16.95 8.34
CA VAL A 97 14.86 -16.21 8.82
C VAL A 97 13.61 -16.99 8.42
N SER A 98 12.74 -17.27 9.38
CA SER A 98 11.44 -17.89 9.08
C SER A 98 10.50 -16.90 8.40
N GLN A 99 9.50 -17.41 7.67
CA GLN A 99 8.39 -16.58 7.24
C GLN A 99 7.71 -15.92 8.47
N PRO A 100 7.62 -14.59 8.55
CA PRO A 100 7.04 -13.91 9.70
C PRO A 100 5.52 -14.03 9.69
N SER A 101 4.92 -14.23 10.86
CA SER A 101 3.46 -14.04 11.01
C SER A 101 3.17 -12.57 11.29
N MET A 102 2.25 -11.98 10.53
CA MET A 102 1.83 -10.59 10.69
C MET A 102 0.54 -10.50 11.50
N ARG A 103 0.52 -9.64 12.51
CA ARG A 103 -0.65 -9.34 13.34
C ARG A 103 -0.86 -7.83 13.42
N PRO A 104 -2.11 -7.34 13.43
CA PRO A 104 -2.36 -5.94 13.71
C PRO A 104 -1.96 -5.61 15.15
N GLY A 105 -1.35 -4.45 15.33
CA GLY A 105 -0.94 -3.95 16.63
C GLY A 105 -0.97 -2.44 16.65
N CYS A 106 -0.48 -1.90 17.75
CA CYS A 106 -0.56 -0.48 18.03
C CYS A 106 0.61 -0.06 18.90
N VAL A 107 1.23 1.06 18.56
CA VAL A 107 2.34 1.63 19.30
C VAL A 107 1.88 2.93 19.94
N ILE A 108 1.90 3.01 21.26
CA ILE A 108 1.48 4.20 22.00
C ILE A 108 2.60 5.24 22.00
N ARG A 109 2.26 6.53 21.91
CA ARG A 109 3.23 7.62 22.06
C ARG A 109 3.72 7.74 23.50
N GLN A 110 4.97 8.15 23.67
CA GLN A 110 5.62 8.22 25.00
C GLN A 110 4.88 9.09 26.02
N ASN A 111 4.22 10.16 25.55
CA ASN A 111 3.45 11.07 26.38
C ASN A 111 2.07 10.54 26.83
N ASN A 112 1.62 9.41 26.28
CA ASN A 112 0.26 8.89 26.48
C ASN A 112 0.22 7.57 27.25
N TRP A 113 1.32 7.11 27.84
CA TRP A 113 1.37 5.81 28.54
C TRP A 113 0.44 5.70 29.75
N ALA A 114 0.02 6.83 30.32
CA ALA A 114 -0.93 6.88 31.42
C ALA A 114 -2.25 6.15 31.09
N ILE A 115 -2.64 6.03 29.82
CA ILE A 115 -3.84 5.28 29.43
C ILE A 115 -3.75 3.79 29.78
N LEU A 116 -2.55 3.20 29.68
CA LEU A 116 -2.32 1.79 30.00
C LEU A 116 -2.28 1.57 31.51
N GLU A 117 -1.71 2.51 32.27
CA GLU A 117 -1.71 2.47 33.74
C GLU A 117 -3.11 2.65 34.32
N GLN A 118 -3.89 3.61 33.80
CA GLN A 118 -5.27 3.87 34.25
C GLN A 118 -6.17 2.65 34.07
N ARG A 119 -5.96 1.90 32.98
CA ARG A 119 -6.65 0.63 32.70
C ARG A 119 -6.05 -0.56 33.46
N ARG A 120 -5.01 -0.36 34.27
CA ARG A 120 -4.30 -1.39 35.04
C ARG A 120 -3.70 -2.49 34.16
N LEU A 121 -3.33 -2.14 32.93
CA LEU A 121 -2.72 -3.06 31.97
C LEU A 121 -1.19 -3.09 32.10
N VAL A 122 -0.61 -2.04 32.69
CA VAL A 122 0.80 -1.96 33.07
C VAL A 122 0.92 -1.35 34.46
N THR A 123 1.98 -1.70 35.18
CA THR A 123 2.28 -1.14 36.50
C THR A 123 3.20 0.07 36.39
N SER A 124 3.19 0.94 37.41
CA SER A 124 4.08 2.11 37.45
C SER A 124 5.57 1.74 37.41
N GLU A 125 5.93 0.56 37.93
CA GLU A 125 7.28 0.02 37.84
C GLU A 125 7.65 -0.30 36.39
N GLN A 126 6.75 -0.99 35.66
CA GLN A 126 6.96 -1.32 34.24
C GLN A 126 7.08 -0.07 33.38
N VAL A 127 6.27 0.95 33.67
CA VAL A 127 6.32 2.23 32.96
C VAL A 127 7.64 2.93 33.22
N ARG A 128 8.09 2.99 34.48
CA ARG A 128 9.38 3.58 34.85
C ARG A 128 10.54 2.87 34.16
N ASP A 129 10.56 1.53 34.20
CA ASP A 129 11.62 0.73 33.58
C ASP A 129 11.65 0.88 32.07
N CYS A 130 10.48 0.91 31.43
CA CYS A 130 10.38 1.14 29.99
C CYS A 130 10.87 2.55 29.61
N LYS A 131 10.48 3.56 30.41
CA LYS A 131 10.93 4.95 30.23
C LYS A 131 12.44 5.09 30.31
N ASN A 132 13.05 4.47 31.32
CA ASN A 132 14.50 4.56 31.57
C ASN A 132 15.33 3.96 30.43
N ARG A 133 14.74 3.07 29.64
CA ARG A 133 15.37 2.44 28.46
C ARG A 133 15.14 3.21 27.16
N LEU A 134 14.50 4.38 27.21
CA LEU A 134 14.09 5.17 26.03
C LEU A 134 13.24 4.35 25.06
N ASN A 135 12.42 3.44 25.60
CA ASN A 135 11.53 2.57 24.85
C ASN A 135 10.11 3.15 24.83
N THR A 136 9.20 2.52 24.09
CA THR A 136 7.76 2.79 24.14
C THR A 136 6.93 1.53 24.29
N PHE A 137 5.62 1.65 24.53
CA PHE A 137 4.73 0.50 24.60
C PHE A 137 4.08 0.22 23.26
N GLY A 138 4.14 -1.05 22.85
CA GLY A 138 3.35 -1.60 21.76
C GLY A 138 2.43 -2.70 22.29
N PHE A 139 1.30 -2.91 21.63
CA PHE A 139 0.39 -3.99 21.98
C PHE A 139 -0.28 -4.65 20.78
N THR A 140 -0.69 -5.89 20.97
CA THR A 140 -1.56 -6.65 20.05
C THR A 140 -2.75 -7.22 20.80
N GLY A 141 -3.88 -7.38 20.10
CA GLY A 141 -5.14 -7.78 20.73
C GLY A 141 -5.84 -6.62 21.45
N ASN A 142 -7.13 -6.80 21.73
CA ASN A 142 -7.97 -5.74 22.32
C ASN A 142 -7.59 -5.49 23.79
N LEU A 143 -7.39 -4.23 24.18
CA LEU A 143 -7.08 -3.81 25.56
C LEU A 143 -8.19 -4.13 26.56
N ASP A 144 -9.42 -4.31 26.08
CA ASP A 144 -10.58 -4.67 26.90
C ASP A 144 -10.75 -6.20 27.05
N SER A 145 -9.89 -7.00 26.40
CA SER A 145 -9.86 -8.46 26.57
C SER A 145 -9.07 -8.86 27.81
N ASP A 146 -9.25 -10.10 28.28
CA ASP A 146 -8.64 -10.56 29.54
C ASP A 146 -7.10 -10.58 29.50
N ASN A 147 -6.46 -10.67 28.33
CA ASN A 147 -5.00 -10.78 28.19
C ASN A 147 -4.47 -10.15 26.88
N PRO A 148 -4.42 -8.82 26.75
CA PRO A 148 -3.70 -8.17 25.66
C PRO A 148 -2.18 -8.41 25.78
N ASP A 149 -1.50 -8.61 24.65
CA ASP A 149 -0.03 -8.74 24.63
C ASP A 149 0.57 -7.34 24.53
N ILE A 150 1.03 -6.81 25.66
CA ILE A 150 1.64 -5.48 25.79
C ILE A 150 3.13 -5.64 26.05
N ARG A 151 3.95 -4.96 25.26
CA ARG A 151 5.41 -5.05 25.31
C ARG A 151 6.05 -3.67 25.32
N CYS A 152 7.07 -3.51 26.16
CA CYS A 152 8.00 -2.41 26.07
C CYS A 152 8.96 -2.67 24.90
N ILE A 153 8.81 -1.90 23.82
CA ILE A 153 9.52 -2.03 22.55
C ILE A 153 10.49 -0.86 22.36
N TYR A 154 11.66 -1.15 21.80
CA TYR A 154 12.65 -0.13 21.49
C TYR A 154 12.26 0.64 20.23
N GLN A 155 12.30 1.96 20.32
CA GLN A 155 12.13 2.85 19.17
C GLN A 155 13.53 3.26 18.69
N ASN A 156 13.90 2.81 17.50
CA ASN A 156 15.14 3.26 16.89
C ASN A 156 14.91 4.62 16.21
N GLU A 157 15.25 5.70 16.89
CA GLU A 157 15.13 7.07 16.35
C GLU A 157 16.26 7.44 15.37
N ALA A 158 17.30 6.59 15.27
CA ALA A 158 18.56 6.89 14.58
C ALA A 158 18.98 5.83 13.53
N ALA A 159 18.12 4.88 13.18
CA ALA A 159 18.37 4.01 12.03
C ALA A 159 18.37 4.91 10.79
N GLN A 160 19.57 5.28 10.35
CA GLN A 160 19.89 6.15 9.22
C GLN A 160 18.76 6.14 8.18
N ASN A 161 17.99 7.23 8.15
CA ASN A 161 17.02 7.44 7.09
C ASN A 161 17.81 7.75 5.81
N PHE A 162 18.32 6.71 5.16
CA PHE A 162 19.08 6.83 3.90
C PHE A 162 18.23 7.38 2.75
N PHE A 163 16.92 7.55 2.96
CA PHE A 163 16.01 8.22 2.03
C PHE A 163 16.11 9.76 2.07
N THR A 164 16.75 10.34 3.10
CA THR A 164 16.98 11.79 3.17
C THR A 164 18.26 12.23 2.47
N ALA A 165 18.95 11.33 1.75
CA ALA A 165 19.94 11.75 0.75
C ALA A 165 19.18 12.30 -0.47
N GLN A 166 18.77 13.57 -0.39
CA GLN A 166 18.23 14.29 -1.54
C GLN A 166 19.27 14.22 -2.68
N PRO A 167 18.96 13.65 -3.85
CA PRO A 167 19.88 13.68 -4.98
C PRO A 167 20.07 15.13 -5.40
N GLY A 168 21.24 15.70 -5.10
CA GLY A 168 21.58 17.09 -5.41
C GLY A 168 22.24 17.87 -4.27
N ALA A 169 22.26 17.36 -3.04
CA ALA A 169 23.03 17.98 -1.96
C ALA A 169 24.52 17.59 -2.08
N VAL A 170 25.29 18.38 -2.84
CA VAL A 170 26.75 18.34 -2.82
C VAL A 170 27.22 18.98 -1.51
N GLY A 171 27.11 18.22 -0.43
CA GLY A 171 27.71 18.51 0.86
C GLY A 171 28.60 17.33 1.20
N THR A 172 29.85 17.38 0.78
CA THR A 172 30.88 16.41 1.16
C THR A 172 30.92 16.27 2.68
N PRO A 173 30.83 15.05 3.26
CA PRO A 173 31.45 14.83 4.56
C PRO A 173 32.95 14.97 4.33
N GLN A 174 33.51 16.13 4.66
CA GLN A 174 34.95 16.24 4.83
C GLN A 174 35.28 15.44 6.10
N GLU A 175 35.66 14.20 5.89
CA GLU A 175 36.48 13.47 6.84
C GLU A 175 37.85 14.15 6.82
N THR A 176 37.99 15.21 7.60
CA THR A 176 39.32 15.76 7.90
C THR A 176 40.02 14.75 8.77
N ASP A 177 40.96 14.05 8.13
CA ASP A 177 42.07 13.31 8.74
C ASP A 177 42.58 14.00 10.00
N ARG A 178 42.76 13.21 11.05
CA ARG A 178 43.81 13.46 12.04
C ARG A 178 44.65 12.21 12.22
N PHE A 179 45.73 12.17 11.44
CA PHE A 179 47.04 12.55 11.97
C PHE A 179 47.29 14.04 11.73
#